data_AF-A0A090MBU4-F1
#
_entry.id   AF-A0A090MBU4-F1
#
_cell.length_a   1.000
_cell.length_b   1.000
_cell.length_c   1.000
_cell.angle_alpha   90.00
_cell.angle_beta   90.00
_cell.angle_gamma   90.00
#
_symmetry.space_group_name_H-M   'P 1'
#
loop_
_entity.id
_entity.type
_entity.pdbx_description
1 polymer ?
#
loop_
_entity_poly.entity_id
_entity_poly.type
_entity_poly.pdbx_seq_one_letter_code
_entity_poly.pdbx_strand_id
1 'polypeptide(L)'
;MATPIGRVTAVMSSVNAFAEHIAGIMAPGPHPHPHPHPHPKPHGAKPYGDPSKGPCLPREQKVQIQGINGDFCSPSCSKASPCPADPYKGALAKPACVLQTPGSDGPDRCALVCDPRAGPTGGCPKGSACQPVAQVGICTYPM
;
A
#
# COMPACT_ATOMS: atom_id res chain seq x y z
N MET A 1 19.26 -17.01 -2.15
CA MET A 1 19.31 -15.98 -3.21
C MET A 1 18.45 -14.82 -2.73
N ALA A 2 19.03 -13.66 -2.43
CA ALA A 2 18.28 -12.52 -1.91
C ALA A 2 17.52 -11.87 -3.08
N THR A 3 16.19 -11.90 -3.05
CA THR A 3 15.39 -11.13 -4.01
C THR A 3 15.80 -9.65 -3.91
N PRO A 4 16.21 -9.00 -5.01
CA PRO A 4 16.66 -7.62 -4.95
C PRO A 4 15.52 -6.73 -4.45
N ILE A 5 15.78 -6.03 -3.34
CA ILE A 5 14.84 -5.06 -2.77
C ILE A 5 14.79 -3.86 -3.71
N GLY A 6 13.62 -3.59 -4.27
CA GLY A 6 13.38 -2.37 -5.04
C GLY A 6 13.34 -1.17 -4.10
N ARG A 7 14.29 -0.25 -4.21
CA ARG A 7 14.21 1.02 -3.48
C ARG A 7 13.16 1.90 -4.15
N VAL A 8 12.18 2.33 -3.37
CA VAL A 8 11.13 3.25 -3.81
C VAL A 8 11.10 4.47 -2.92
N THR A 9 10.50 5.54 -3.40
CA THR A 9 10.31 6.76 -2.64
C THR A 9 8.83 7.05 -2.54
N ALA A 10 8.35 7.40 -1.36
CA ALA A 10 6.99 7.89 -1.20
C ALA A 10 6.90 9.30 -1.79
N VAL A 11 6.07 9.47 -2.83
CA VAL A 11 5.84 10.77 -3.45
C VAL A 11 4.96 11.58 -2.51
N MET A 12 5.57 12.49 -1.76
CA MET A 12 4.89 13.29 -0.73
C MET A 12 3.66 14.01 -1.27
N SER A 13 3.69 14.52 -2.51
CA SER A 13 2.53 15.15 -3.15
C SER A 13 1.36 14.19 -3.29
N SER A 14 1.62 12.94 -3.71
CA SER A 14 0.60 11.90 -3.83
C SER A 14 0.13 11.40 -2.46
N VAL A 15 1.05 11.27 -1.49
CA VAL A 15 0.73 10.91 -0.11
C VAL A 15 -0.18 11.96 0.52
N ASN A 16 0.11 13.26 0.32
CA ASN A 16 -0.68 14.36 0.87
C ASN A 16 -2.06 14.43 0.20
N ALA A 17 -2.12 14.32 -1.13
CA ALA A 17 -3.40 14.27 -1.85
C ALA A 17 -4.28 13.10 -1.37
N PHE A 18 -3.67 11.95 -1.06
CA PHE A 18 -4.38 10.80 -0.51
C PHE A 18 -4.80 11.01 0.94
N ALA A 19 -3.96 11.67 1.76
CA ALA A 19 -4.29 12.06 3.13
C ALA A 19 -5.52 12.98 3.19
N GLU A 20 -5.59 13.96 2.30
CA GLU A 20 -6.76 14.84 2.16
C GLU A 20 -8.00 14.07 1.73
N HIS A 21 -7.85 13.07 0.86
CA HIS A 21 -8.94 12.16 0.51
C HIS A 21 -9.43 11.35 1.71
N ILE A 22 -8.53 10.74 2.50
CA ILE A 22 -8.90 9.99 3.71
C ILE A 22 -9.64 10.88 4.71
N ALA A 23 -9.13 12.10 4.96
CA ALA A 23 -9.79 13.07 5.83
C ALA A 23 -11.18 13.48 5.31
N GLY A 24 -11.36 13.55 3.99
CA GLY A 24 -12.63 13.88 3.34
C GLY A 24 -13.66 12.74 3.28
N ILE A 25 -13.25 11.47 3.32
CA ILE A 25 -14.16 10.31 3.23
C ILE A 25 -15.02 10.12 4.50
N MET A 26 -14.73 10.83 5.60
CA MET A 26 -15.60 10.84 6.78
C MET A 26 -16.89 11.66 6.59
N ALA A 27 -17.04 12.35 5.45
CA ALA A 27 -18.30 12.97 5.06
C ALA A 27 -19.22 11.93 4.37
N PRO A 28 -20.50 11.79 4.77
CA PRO A 28 -21.45 10.92 4.08
C PRO A 28 -21.79 11.51 2.70
N GLY A 29 -21.12 11.01 1.65
CA GLY A 29 -21.37 11.35 0.25
C GLY A 29 -21.72 10.11 -0.60
N PRO A 30 -22.67 10.21 -1.55
CA PRO A 30 -23.24 9.04 -2.23
C PRO A 30 -22.32 8.47 -3.34
N HIS A 31 -22.16 7.15 -3.34
CA HIS A 31 -21.49 6.35 -4.37
C HIS A 31 -22.19 6.40 -5.75
N PRO A 32 -21.41 6.42 -6.84
CA PRO A 32 -21.59 5.44 -7.94
C PRO A 32 -20.21 4.85 -8.34
N HIS A 33 -19.97 3.62 -8.78
CA HIS A 33 -20.76 2.56 -9.40
C HIS A 33 -20.01 1.21 -9.21
N PRO A 34 -20.64 0.03 -9.41
CA PRO A 34 -19.99 -1.27 -9.30
C PRO A 34 -19.37 -1.70 -10.64
N HIS A 35 -18.18 -2.29 -10.60
CA HIS A 35 -17.68 -3.13 -11.70
C HIS A 35 -17.13 -4.45 -11.12
N PRO A 36 -17.69 -5.61 -11.51
CA PRO A 36 -17.11 -6.89 -11.20
C PRO A 36 -16.06 -7.23 -12.26
N HIS A 37 -14.78 -7.15 -11.91
CA HIS A 37 -13.75 -7.82 -12.69
C HIS A 37 -13.39 -9.16 -12.03
N PRO A 38 -13.65 -10.30 -12.70
CA PRO A 38 -13.17 -11.59 -12.26
C PRO A 38 -11.68 -11.67 -12.59
N HIS A 39 -10.83 -11.26 -11.64
CA HIS A 39 -9.42 -11.66 -11.70
C HIS A 39 -9.28 -13.06 -11.09
N PRO A 40 -8.61 -14.01 -11.78
CA PRO A 40 -8.38 -15.36 -11.25
C PRO A 40 -7.60 -15.23 -9.94
N LYS A 41 -8.16 -15.75 -8.85
CA LYS A 41 -7.47 -15.89 -7.56
C LYS A 41 -6.40 -17.00 -7.69
N PRO A 42 -5.10 -16.69 -7.56
CA PRO A 42 -4.19 -17.68 -7.01
C PRO A 42 -4.58 -17.83 -5.53
N HIS A 43 -4.83 -19.07 -5.15
CA HIS A 43 -5.29 -19.43 -3.82
C HIS A 43 -4.15 -19.19 -2.81
N GLY A 44 -4.40 -18.37 -1.78
CA GLY A 44 -3.64 -18.43 -0.52
C GLY A 44 -2.85 -17.19 -0.07
N ALA A 45 -2.47 -16.26 -0.96
CA ALA A 45 -1.68 -15.09 -0.57
C ALA A 45 -2.45 -13.77 -0.80
N LYS A 46 -2.55 -12.95 0.26
CA LYS A 46 -3.17 -11.62 0.21
C LYS A 46 -2.14 -10.60 -0.32
N PRO A 47 -2.56 -9.59 -1.09
CA PRO A 47 -1.67 -8.52 -1.51
C PRO A 47 -1.18 -7.73 -0.29
N TYR A 48 -0.04 -7.03 -0.43
CA TYR A 48 0.67 -6.35 0.66
C TYR A 48 1.18 -7.30 1.73
N GLY A 49 1.62 -8.48 1.30
CA GLY A 49 2.18 -9.50 2.17
C GLY A 49 3.54 -9.12 2.76
N ASP A 50 3.92 -9.90 3.76
CA ASP A 50 5.24 -9.86 4.39
C ASP A 50 6.26 -10.62 3.53
N PRO A 51 7.22 -9.94 2.89
CA PRO A 51 8.26 -10.56 2.06
C PRO A 51 9.25 -11.39 2.87
N SER A 52 9.30 -11.24 4.20
CA SER A 52 10.14 -12.03 5.08
C SER A 52 9.53 -13.39 5.42
N LYS A 53 8.19 -13.54 5.26
CA LYS A 53 7.49 -14.82 5.47
C LYS A 53 7.37 -15.67 4.22
N GLY A 54 7.62 -15.10 3.04
CA GLY A 54 7.56 -15.82 1.78
C GLY A 54 7.78 -14.92 0.57
N PRO A 55 7.88 -15.50 -0.64
CA PRO A 55 8.00 -14.71 -1.85
C PRO A 55 6.75 -13.85 -2.07
N CYS A 56 6.96 -12.63 -2.58
CA CYS A 56 5.86 -11.78 -3.02
C CYS A 56 5.08 -12.42 -4.18
N LEU A 57 3.83 -12.01 -4.37
CA LEU A 57 3.02 -12.46 -5.50
C LEU A 57 3.67 -12.10 -6.85
N PRO A 58 3.30 -12.75 -7.97
CA PRO A 58 3.89 -12.50 -9.29
C PRO A 58 3.78 -11.06 -9.80
N ARG A 59 2.86 -10.26 -9.25
CA ARG A 59 2.66 -8.84 -9.57
C ARG A 59 3.10 -7.90 -8.44
N GLU A 60 3.76 -8.45 -7.44
CA GLU A 60 4.30 -7.73 -6.30
C GLU A 60 5.81 -7.79 -6.31
N GLN A 61 6.42 -6.70 -5.89
CA GLN A 61 7.85 -6.63 -5.72
C GLN A 61 8.16 -6.32 -4.27
N LYS A 62 9.18 -6.99 -3.74
CA LYS A 62 9.76 -6.60 -2.45
C LYS A 62 10.35 -5.21 -2.61
N VAL A 63 9.76 -4.23 -1.94
CA VAL A 63 10.24 -2.85 -1.96
C VAL A 63 10.52 -2.35 -0.57
N GLN A 64 11.41 -1.37 -0.51
CA GLN A 64 11.72 -0.63 0.70
C GLN A 64 11.63 0.86 0.39
N ILE A 65 10.91 1.58 1.25
CA ILE A 65 10.79 3.03 1.12
C ILE A 65 12.05 3.68 1.68
N GLN A 66 12.63 4.60 0.91
CA GLN A 66 13.78 5.36 1.38
C GLN A 66 13.43 6.18 2.62
N GLY A 67 14.25 6.02 3.66
CA GLY A 67 14.07 6.71 4.95
C GLY A 67 13.09 6.01 5.91
N ILE A 68 12.55 4.84 5.55
CA ILE A 68 11.67 4.04 6.42
C ILE A 68 12.28 2.66 6.62
N ASN A 69 12.19 2.18 7.86
CA ASN A 69 12.67 0.84 8.18
C ASN A 69 11.56 -0.21 7.95
N GLY A 70 11.98 -1.37 7.45
CA GLY A 70 11.10 -2.44 7.04
C GLY A 70 10.83 -2.49 5.54
N ASP A 71 10.37 -3.65 5.09
CA ASP A 71 10.08 -3.93 3.70
C ASP A 71 8.68 -4.55 3.56
N PHE A 72 8.15 -4.53 2.35
CA PHE A 72 6.83 -5.10 2.07
C PHE A 72 6.71 -5.49 0.59
N CYS A 73 5.77 -6.39 0.32
CA CYS A 73 5.39 -6.70 -1.05
C CYS A 73 4.49 -5.60 -1.60
N SER A 74 5.01 -4.81 -2.53
CA SER A 74 4.26 -3.73 -3.19
C SER A 74 3.79 -4.18 -4.57
N PRO A 75 2.46 -4.23 -4.81
CA PRO A 75 1.94 -4.41 -6.14
C PRO A 75 2.31 -3.24 -7.04
N SER A 76 2.51 -3.50 -8.33
CA SER A 76 2.60 -2.44 -9.32
C SER A 76 1.24 -1.79 -9.54
N CYS A 77 1.25 -0.47 -9.74
CA CYS A 77 0.08 0.30 -10.15
C CYS A 77 0.40 1.21 -11.33
N SER A 78 -0.67 1.61 -12.01
CA SER A 78 -0.63 2.62 -13.06
C SER A 78 -1.99 3.31 -13.13
N LYS A 79 -2.11 4.35 -13.97
CA LYS A 79 -3.40 5.00 -14.23
C LYS A 79 -4.47 4.02 -14.73
N ALA A 80 -4.06 2.96 -15.42
CA ALA A 80 -4.96 1.92 -15.93
C ALA A 80 -5.15 0.73 -14.97
N SER A 81 -4.30 0.60 -13.95
CA SER A 81 -4.33 -0.51 -12.99
C SER A 81 -4.22 0.04 -11.56
N PRO A 82 -5.38 0.27 -10.90
CA PRO A 82 -5.39 0.74 -9.53
C PRO A 82 -4.85 -0.33 -8.58
N CYS A 83 -4.42 0.13 -7.42
CA CYS A 83 -3.92 -0.74 -6.37
C CYS A 83 -5.01 -1.72 -5.89
N PRO A 84 -4.67 -3.00 -5.70
CA PRO A 84 -5.63 -3.99 -5.23
C PRO A 84 -6.20 -3.56 -3.88
N ALA A 85 -7.52 -3.71 -3.73
CA ALA A 85 -8.20 -3.48 -2.47
C ALA A 85 -7.63 -4.41 -1.40
N ASP A 86 -7.34 -3.84 -0.23
CA ASP A 86 -6.89 -4.60 0.92
C ASP A 86 -8.01 -5.58 1.35
N PRO A 87 -7.81 -6.91 1.27
CA PRO A 87 -8.85 -7.87 1.60
C PRO A 87 -8.93 -8.15 3.11
N TYR A 88 -8.15 -7.46 3.94
CA TYR A 88 -8.12 -7.71 5.37
C TYR A 88 -9.36 -7.05 5.99
N LYS A 89 -10.31 -7.88 6.45
CA LYS A 89 -11.49 -7.38 7.15
C LYS A 89 -11.06 -6.56 8.37
N GLY A 90 -11.44 -5.28 8.40
CA GLY A 90 -11.11 -4.35 9.47
C GLY A 90 -9.83 -3.53 9.27
N ALA A 91 -9.12 -3.68 8.15
CA ALA A 91 -8.04 -2.76 7.81
C ALA A 91 -8.63 -1.37 7.46
N LEU A 92 -8.26 -0.37 8.24
CA LEU A 92 -8.50 1.04 7.90
C LEU A 92 -7.44 1.58 6.95
N ALA A 93 -6.34 0.85 6.75
CA ALA A 93 -5.35 1.20 5.76
C ALA A 93 -5.94 1.12 4.35
N LYS A 94 -5.63 2.12 3.54
CA LYS A 94 -6.17 2.29 2.20
C LYS A 94 -5.05 2.14 1.16
N PRO A 95 -5.26 1.32 0.13
CA PRO A 95 -4.27 1.14 -0.91
C PRO A 95 -4.17 2.41 -1.76
N ALA A 96 -2.96 2.90 -1.95
CA ALA A 96 -2.69 4.10 -2.71
C ALA A 96 -1.46 3.93 -3.60
N CYS A 97 -1.55 4.41 -4.82
CA CYS A 97 -0.42 4.48 -5.75
C CYS A 97 0.39 5.73 -5.44
N VAL A 98 1.25 5.64 -4.42
CA VAL A 98 2.00 6.79 -3.88
C VAL A 98 3.50 6.54 -3.85
N LEU A 99 3.95 5.35 -4.23
CA LEU A 99 5.36 5.00 -4.29
C LEU A 99 5.85 5.10 -5.72
N GLN A 100 7.04 5.65 -5.86
CA GLN A 100 7.70 5.82 -7.15
C GLN A 100 9.06 5.13 -7.12
N THR A 101 9.33 4.33 -8.15
CA THR A 101 10.66 3.80 -8.44
C THR A 101 11.56 4.88 -9.06
N PRO A 102 12.87 4.88 -8.77
CA PRO A 102 13.82 5.76 -9.42
C PRO A 102 13.78 5.57 -10.95
N GLY A 103 13.59 6.67 -11.69
CA GLY A 103 13.47 6.64 -13.14
C GLY A 103 12.05 6.52 -13.69
N SER A 104 11.03 6.42 -12.84
CA SER A 104 9.62 6.51 -13.25
C SER A 104 9.12 7.95 -13.27
N ASP A 105 8.28 8.30 -14.26
CA ASP A 105 7.62 9.61 -14.41
C ASP A 105 6.50 9.88 -13.39
N GLY A 106 6.25 8.95 -12.47
CA GLY A 106 5.21 9.07 -11.46
C GLY A 106 5.13 7.83 -10.56
N PRO A 107 4.16 7.79 -9.63
CA PRO A 107 3.97 6.64 -8.77
C PRO A 107 3.55 5.42 -9.58
N ASP A 108 4.35 4.37 -9.52
CA ASP A 108 4.18 3.08 -10.20
C ASP A 108 3.99 1.93 -9.21
N ARG A 109 4.02 2.23 -7.91
CA ARG A 109 3.99 1.25 -6.82
C ARG A 109 2.94 1.57 -5.77
N CYS A 110 2.28 0.52 -5.32
CA CYS A 110 1.22 0.60 -4.32
C CYS A 110 1.78 0.50 -2.90
N ALA A 111 1.29 1.37 -2.03
CA ALA A 111 1.45 1.25 -0.59
C ALA A 111 0.08 1.16 0.07
N LEU A 112 0.03 0.50 1.23
CA LEU A 112 -1.08 0.68 2.15
C LEU A 112 -0.80 1.93 2.99
N VAL A 113 -1.59 2.97 2.76
CA VAL A 113 -1.55 4.19 3.55
C VAL A 113 -2.46 3.98 4.77
N CYS A 114 -1.87 4.02 5.95
CA CYS A 114 -2.56 3.92 7.22
C CYS A 114 -2.73 5.30 7.84
N ASP A 115 -3.74 5.44 8.69
CA ASP A 115 -3.87 6.62 9.53
C ASP A 115 -3.30 6.28 10.91
N PRO A 116 -2.16 6.87 11.33
CA PRO A 116 -1.57 6.62 12.64
C PRO A 116 -2.50 7.04 13.79
N ARG A 117 -3.55 7.82 13.53
CA ARG A 117 -4.57 8.24 14.49
C ARG A 117 -5.74 7.27 14.59
N ALA A 118 -5.90 6.35 13.63
CA ALA A 118 -7.05 5.46 13.52
C ALA A 118 -7.00 4.19 14.39
N GLY A 119 -6.08 4.12 15.35
CA GLY A 119 -5.99 3.04 16.34
C GLY A 119 -4.60 2.42 16.48
N PRO A 120 -4.46 1.33 17.27
CA PRO A 120 -3.16 0.79 17.69
C PRO A 120 -2.27 0.26 16.56
N THR A 121 -2.82 -0.09 15.40
CA THR A 121 -2.05 -0.49 14.20
C THR A 121 -2.22 0.48 13.02
N GLY A 122 -2.92 1.60 13.20
CA GLY A 122 -3.30 2.52 12.14
C GLY A 122 -4.17 1.92 11.02
N GLY A 123 -4.70 0.71 11.23
CA GLY A 123 -5.44 -0.03 10.21
C GLY A 123 -4.58 -0.98 9.36
N CYS A 124 -3.30 -1.15 9.68
CA CYS A 124 -2.42 -2.05 8.98
C CYS A 124 -2.67 -3.54 9.30
N PRO A 125 -2.36 -4.46 8.36
CA PRO A 125 -2.51 -5.89 8.58
C PRO A 125 -1.63 -6.43 9.73
N LYS A 126 -2.04 -7.56 10.32
CA LYS A 126 -1.34 -8.14 11.48
C LYS A 126 0.13 -8.45 11.15
N GLY A 127 1.04 -7.93 11.99
CA GLY A 127 2.49 -8.08 11.82
C GLY A 127 3.17 -6.95 11.05
N SER A 128 2.39 -6.00 10.52
CA SER A 128 2.95 -4.76 9.97
C SER A 128 2.81 -3.61 10.97
N ALA A 129 3.70 -2.63 10.83
CA ALA A 129 3.69 -1.39 11.58
C ALA A 129 3.28 -0.24 10.65
N CYS A 130 2.43 0.65 11.15
CA CYS A 130 2.14 1.91 10.47
C CYS A 130 3.34 2.85 10.66
N GLN A 131 4.17 2.99 9.65
CA GLN A 131 5.31 3.91 9.67
C GLN A 131 4.86 5.30 9.25
N PRO A 132 4.98 6.33 10.11
CA PRO A 132 4.54 7.67 9.77
C PRO A 132 5.34 8.24 8.60
N VAL A 133 4.62 8.72 7.58
CA VAL A 133 5.14 9.38 6.38
C VAL A 133 4.37 10.67 6.19
N ALA A 134 4.96 11.77 6.67
CA ALA A 134 4.32 13.08 6.72
C ALA A 134 3.01 13.09 7.53
N GLN A 135 1.86 13.39 6.91
CA GLN A 135 0.55 13.52 7.58
C GLN A 135 -0.18 12.19 7.81
N VAL A 136 0.24 11.12 7.13
CA VAL A 136 -0.32 9.77 7.24
C VAL A 136 0.81 8.79 7.57
N GLY A 137 0.55 7.49 7.56
CA GLY A 137 1.59 6.46 7.63
C GLY A 137 1.50 5.49 6.47
N ILE A 138 2.52 4.67 6.31
CA ILE A 138 2.56 3.54 5.38
C ILE A 138 2.80 2.26 6.15
N CYS A 139 2.00 1.22 5.87
CA CYS A 139 2.20 -0.09 6.47
C CYS A 139 3.46 -0.75 5.91
N THR A 140 4.45 -0.97 6.77
CA THR A 140 5.65 -1.76 6.43
C THR A 140 5.80 -2.92 7.40
N TYR A 141 6.48 -3.98 6.98
CA TYR A 141 6.83 -5.07 7.88
C TYR A 141 8.24 -4.81 8.43
N PRO A 142 8.37 -4.45 9.72
CA PRO A 142 9.68 -4.38 10.35
C PRO A 142 10.30 -5.78 10.37
N MET A 143 11.57 -5.85 10.00
CA MET A 143 12.38 -7.07 9.98
C MET A 143 13.16 -7.24 11.28
#